data_AF-A0A532TZF6-F1
#
_entry.id   AF-A0A532TZF6-F1
#
_cell.length_a   1.000
_cell.length_b   1.000
_cell.length_c   1.000
_cell.angle_alpha   90.00
_cell.angle_beta   90.00
_cell.angle_gamma   90.00
#
_symmetry.space_group_name_H-M   'P 1'
#
loop_
_entity.id
_entity.type
_entity.pdbx_description
1 polymer ?
#
loop_
_entity_poly.entity_id
_entity_poly.type
_entity_poly.pdbx_seq_one_letter_code
_entity_poly.pdbx_strand_id
1 'polypeptide(L)'
;MVIGNKLPLENVAAACSKICDSLVVEFVAKGDSQAQRLLETRESILQDYTEQSFLDAFDGYFAVEGSVGIDGMDRTSYLLRQKGTNA
;
A
#
# COMPACT_ATOMS: atom_id res chain seq x y z
N MET A 1 -9.40 2.27 4.82
CA MET A 1 -8.88 3.34 3.94
C MET A 1 -7.78 4.09 4.69
N VAL A 2 -6.52 3.93 4.28
CA VAL A 2 -5.33 4.39 5.04
C VAL A 2 -4.83 5.77 4.57
N ILE A 3 -5.03 6.08 3.28
CA ILE A 3 -4.55 7.30 2.61
C ILE A 3 -5.11 8.60 3.25
N GLY A 4 -6.25 8.51 3.94
CA GLY A 4 -6.93 9.65 4.57
C GLY A 4 -6.34 10.16 5.90
N ASN A 5 -5.36 9.50 6.52
CA ASN A 5 -4.97 9.79 7.92
C ASN A 5 -3.48 10.14 8.17
N LYS A 6 -2.67 10.43 7.13
CA LYS A 6 -1.22 10.67 7.27
C LYS A 6 -0.47 9.54 7.99
N LEU A 7 -0.98 8.31 7.93
CA LEU A 7 -0.35 7.17 8.58
C LEU A 7 0.86 6.73 7.75
N PRO A 8 2.06 6.63 8.34
CA PRO A 8 3.20 6.01 7.68
C PRO A 8 2.83 4.59 7.23
N LEU A 9 3.11 4.25 5.97
CA LEU A 9 2.78 2.94 5.40
C LEU A 9 3.47 1.80 6.17
N GLU A 10 4.66 2.06 6.69
CA GLU A 10 5.41 1.10 7.51
C GLU A 10 4.63 0.71 8.79
N ASN A 11 3.99 1.68 9.46
CA ASN A 11 3.16 1.39 10.65
C ASN A 11 1.96 0.49 10.30
N VAL A 12 1.42 0.64 9.09
CA VAL A 12 0.31 -0.17 8.59
C VAL A 12 0.80 -1.58 8.31
N ALA A 13 1.93 -1.73 7.62
CA ALA A 13 2.56 -3.04 7.38
C ALA A 13 2.90 -3.76 8.70
N ALA A 14 3.48 -3.05 9.67
CA ALA A 14 3.79 -3.56 11.00
C ALA A 14 2.53 -3.98 11.80
N ALA A 15 1.42 -3.27 11.63
CA ALA A 15 0.16 -3.64 12.27
C ALA A 15 -0.46 -4.88 11.60
N CYS A 16 -0.46 -4.93 10.27
CA CYS A 16 -0.96 -6.08 9.51
C CYS A 16 -0.18 -7.36 9.82
N SER A 17 1.15 -7.30 9.92
CA SER A 17 1.99 -8.49 10.21
C SER A 17 1.75 -9.09 11.59
N LYS A 18 1.10 -8.37 12.50
CA LYS A 18 0.71 -8.89 13.83
C LYS A 18 -0.64 -9.59 13.82
N ILE A 19 -1.45 -9.43 12.77
CA ILE A 19 -2.83 -9.90 12.73
C ILE A 19 -3.13 -10.84 11.58
N CYS A 20 -2.24 -10.99 10.59
CA CYS A 20 -2.42 -11.93 9.49
C CYS A 20 -1.09 -12.43 8.87
N ASP A 21 -1.13 -13.67 8.38
CA ASP A 21 -0.03 -14.26 7.61
C ASP A 21 -0.10 -13.95 6.10
N SER A 22 -1.27 -13.52 5.63
CA SER A 22 -1.52 -13.17 4.22
C SER A 22 -2.37 -11.93 4.15
N LEU A 23 -2.02 -11.05 3.22
CA LEU A 23 -2.63 -9.75 3.07
C LEU A 23 -2.87 -9.49 1.58
N VAL A 24 -4.11 -9.17 1.24
CA VAL A 24 -4.44 -8.56 -0.04
C VAL A 24 -4.55 -7.06 0.17
N VAL A 25 -3.79 -6.29 -0.60
CA VAL A 25 -3.74 -4.82 -0.47
C VAL A 25 -3.69 -4.18 -1.84
N GLU A 26 -4.45 -3.11 -2.02
CA GLU A 26 -4.49 -2.35 -3.27
C GLU A 26 -3.72 -1.05 -3.15
N PHE A 27 -2.74 -0.87 -4.03
CA PHE A 27 -2.12 0.42 -4.29
C PHE A 27 -2.96 1.19 -5.31
N VAL A 28 -3.26 2.46 -5.00
CA VAL A 28 -4.04 3.35 -5.86
C VAL A 28 -3.16 4.52 -6.23
N ALA A 29 -2.74 4.62 -7.49
CA ALA A 29 -1.86 5.70 -7.92
C ALA A 29 -2.59 7.05 -7.92
N LYS A 30 -1.81 8.13 -7.95
CA LYS A 30 -2.32 9.51 -7.95
C LYS A 30 -3.19 9.86 -9.17
N GLY A 31 -3.04 9.12 -10.27
CA GLY A 31 -3.83 9.32 -11.50
C GLY A 31 -5.28 8.82 -11.37
N ASP A 32 -5.57 7.99 -10.37
CA ASP A 32 -6.92 7.48 -10.15
C ASP A 32 -7.90 8.61 -9.79
N SER A 33 -8.99 8.71 -10.54
CA SER A 33 -9.97 9.80 -10.43
C SER A 33 -10.65 9.90 -9.05
N GLN A 34 -10.76 8.78 -8.32
CA GLN A 34 -11.29 8.79 -6.96
C GLN A 34 -10.22 9.21 -5.95
N ALA A 35 -8.96 8.81 -6.16
CA ALA A 35 -7.83 9.27 -5.36
C ALA A 35 -7.60 10.77 -5.52
N GLN A 36 -7.67 11.30 -6.74
CA GLN A 36 -7.54 12.74 -7.01
C GLN A 36 -8.55 13.55 -6.19
N ARG A 37 -9.83 13.19 -6.24
CA ARG A 37 -10.87 13.90 -5.48
C ARG A 37 -10.68 13.84 -3.96
N LEU A 38 -10.07 12.77 -3.45
CA LEU A 38 -9.74 12.62 -2.03
C LEU A 38 -8.47 13.41 -1.64
N LEU A 39 -7.52 13.54 -2.57
CA LEU A 39 -6.18 14.10 -2.38
C LEU A 39 -6.07 15.58 -2.76
N GLU A 40 -7.06 16.13 -3.48
CA GLU A 40 -7.19 17.54 -3.91
C GLU A 40 -6.99 18.57 -2.78
N THR A 41 -7.24 18.19 -1.52
CA THR A 41 -7.11 19.09 -0.36
C THR A 41 -5.81 18.92 0.42
N ARG A 42 -4.90 18.04 -0.02
CA ARG A 42 -3.78 17.54 0.82
C ARG A 42 -2.47 17.31 0.04
N GLU A 43 -2.06 18.31 -0.73
CA GLU A 43 -0.88 18.27 -1.61
C GLU A 43 0.43 17.81 -0.94
N SER A 44 0.66 18.14 0.34
CA SER A 44 1.96 17.86 0.98
C SER A 44 2.22 16.37 1.27
N ILE A 45 1.20 15.51 1.23
CA ILE A 45 1.31 14.07 1.55
C ILE A 45 1.71 13.27 0.28
N LEU A 46 1.67 13.92 -0.88
CA LEU A 46 1.76 13.24 -2.16
C LEU A 46 3.19 13.04 -2.65
N GLN A 47 4.17 13.87 -2.28
CA GLN A 47 5.48 13.85 -2.94
C GLN A 47 6.12 12.45 -2.95
N ASP A 48 6.07 11.75 -1.82
CA ASP A 48 6.68 10.43 -1.67
C ASP A 48 5.69 9.27 -1.80
N TYR A 49 4.46 9.53 -2.26
CA TYR A 49 3.45 8.48 -2.49
C TYR A 49 3.63 7.87 -3.88
N THR A 50 4.39 6.79 -3.95
CA THR A 50 4.66 6.02 -5.17
C THR A 50 4.41 4.54 -4.91
N GLU A 51 4.28 3.76 -5.97
CA GLU A 51 4.16 2.31 -5.82
C GLU A 51 5.43 1.72 -5.19
N GLN A 52 6.61 2.26 -5.53
CA GLN A 52 7.87 1.84 -4.94
C GLN A 52 7.92 2.09 -3.43
N SER A 53 7.58 3.29 -2.96
CA SER A 53 7.58 3.58 -1.52
C SER A 53 6.53 2.78 -0.75
N PHE A 54 5.43 2.39 -1.42
CA PHE A 54 4.49 1.40 -0.89
C PHE A 54 5.15 0.03 -0.76
N LEU A 55 5.79 -0.49 -1.80
CA LEU A 55 6.46 -1.79 -1.75
C LEU A 55 7.57 -1.82 -0.68
N ASP A 56 8.38 -0.77 -0.61
CA ASP A 56 9.45 -0.63 0.37
C ASP A 56 8.91 -0.70 1.81
N ALA A 57 7.77 -0.04 2.07
CA ALA A 57 7.14 -0.05 3.40
C ALA A 57 6.62 -1.43 3.82
N PHE A 58 6.22 -2.28 2.87
CA PHE A 58 5.74 -3.62 3.14
C PHE A 58 6.86 -4.68 3.14
N ASP A 59 7.98 -4.42 2.45
CA ASP A 59 9.07 -5.39 2.29
C ASP A 59 9.69 -5.83 3.62
N GLY A 60 9.72 -4.96 4.65
CA GLY A 60 10.21 -5.34 5.98
C GLY A 60 9.40 -6.46 6.66
N TYR A 61 8.15 -6.68 6.24
CA TYR A 61 7.19 -7.56 6.94
C TYR A 61 6.59 -8.65 6.04
N PHE A 62 6.44 -8.37 4.75
CA PHE A 62 5.79 -9.25 3.80
C PHE A 62 6.60 -9.40 2.52
N ALA A 63 6.53 -10.58 1.91
CA ALA A 63 6.98 -10.84 0.56
C ALA A 63 5.80 -10.71 -0.42
N VAL A 64 6.05 -10.14 -1.60
CA VAL A 64 5.05 -10.10 -2.67
C VAL A 64 4.98 -11.47 -3.34
N GLU A 65 3.82 -12.12 -3.30
CA GLU A 65 3.58 -13.40 -4.00
C GLU A 65 2.96 -13.18 -5.39
N GLY A 66 2.26 -12.07 -5.59
CA GLY A 66 1.69 -11.73 -6.88
C GLY A 66 1.12 -10.33 -6.92
N SER A 67 0.94 -9.83 -8.14
CA SER A 67 0.27 -8.56 -8.39
C SER A 67 -0.60 -8.64 -9.63
N VAL A 68 -1.70 -7.89 -9.63
CA VAL A 68 -2.62 -7.77 -10.76
C VAL A 68 -2.96 -6.29 -10.92
N GLY A 69 -2.64 -5.73 -12.09
CA GLY A 69 -3.12 -4.42 -12.49
C GLY A 69 -4.61 -4.47 -12.79
N ILE A 70 -5.36 -3.44 -12.41
CA ILE A 70 -6.80 -3.36 -12.64
C ILE A 70 -7.03 -2.55 -13.92
N ASP A 71 -7.45 -3.22 -14.99
CA ASP A 71 -7.67 -2.59 -16.30
C ASP A 71 -8.62 -1.38 -16.22
N GLY A 72 -8.21 -0.28 -16.85
CA GLY A 72 -8.97 0.96 -16.85
C GLY A 72 -8.87 1.77 -15.55
N MET A 73 -8.04 1.35 -14.59
CA MET A 73 -7.74 2.07 -13.35
C MET A 73 -6.23 2.16 -13.14
N ASP A 74 -5.74 3.25 -12.54
CA ASP A 74 -4.35 3.34 -12.11
C ASP A 74 -4.19 2.65 -10.74
N ARG A 75 -4.51 1.36 -10.68
CA ARG A 75 -4.53 0.56 -9.44
C ARG A 75 -3.85 -0.79 -9.64
N THR A 76 -3.15 -1.22 -8.61
CA THR A 76 -2.51 -2.54 -8.55
C THR A 76 -2.93 -3.25 -7.28
N SER A 77 -3.46 -4.47 -7.40
CA SER A 77 -3.77 -5.35 -6.27
C SER A 77 -2.59 -6.28 -6.02
N TYR A 78 -2.15 -6.39 -4.78
CA TYR A 78 -1.02 -7.20 -4.35
C TYR A 78 -1.48 -8.30 -3.40
N LEU A 79 -0.99 -9.52 -3.63
CA LEU A 79 -1.01 -10.59 -2.65
C LEU A 79 0.35 -10.62 -1.94
N LEU A 80 0.31 -10.41 -0.63
CA LEU A 80 1.48 -10.36 0.23
C LEU A 80 1.43 -11.51 1.24
N ARG A 81 2.56 -12.18 1.47
CA ARG A 81 2.74 -13.24 2.47
C ARG A 81 3.72 -12.79 3.53
N GLN A 82 3.37 -12.99 4.79
CA GLN A 82 4.23 -12.61 5.90
C GLN A 82 5.59 -13.32 5.77
N LYS A 83 6.68 -12.55 5.86
CA LYS A 83 8.02 -13.12 5.93
C LYS A 83 8.13 -13.85 7.27
N GLY A 84 8.56 -15.10 7.24
CA GLY A 84 8.73 -15.89 8.45
C GLY A 84 9.64 -15.15 9.43
N THR A 85 9.11 -14.82 10.60
CA THR A 85 9.93 -14.38 11.73
C THR A 85 10.76 -15.59 12.13
N ASN A 86 12.01 -15.68 11.66
CA ASN A 86 12.99 -16.55 12.31
C ASN A 86 13.19 -15.97 13.72
N ALA A 87 12.42 -16.52 14.67
CA ALA A 87 12.62 -16.36 16.10
C ALA A 87 13.51 -17.51 16.60
#